data_AF-A0A3P7N7H7-F1
#
_entry.id   AF-A0A3P7N7H7-F1
#
_cell.length_a   1.000
_cell.length_b   1.000
_cell.length_c   1.000
_cell.angle_alpha   90.00
_cell.angle_beta   90.00
_cell.angle_gamma   90.00
#
_symmetry.space_group_name_H-M   'P 1'
#
loop_
_entity.id
_entity.type
_entity.pdbx_description
1 polymer ?
#
loop_
_entity_poly.entity_id
_entity_poly.type
_entity_poly.pdbx_seq_one_letter_code
_entity_poly.pdbx_strand_id
1 'polypeptide(L)'
;MSGSQIIVSTIYQSFTPEFPGLNAIRAKKHTLDDVLQMMGRAGRPQFDNEGKAVVMVQDTKKAFYKRFLYEPFPVESCLPQVLADYLNAEIATGSVASMQSALECITWTFFFRRLMMNPNYYHLEETNADAVNRYLSEVVSGAVNSLIENSCVEQDPEDPLVLLPTSNGRLASFYYLSHKTIGLFTATITATTTIPELLAIVSVSLTVSSCLIRTARKILLILVCFFYNCACLWSNLCVFRSSL
;
A
#
# COMPACT_ATOMS: atom_id res chain seq x y z
N MET A 1 -24.33 17.19 -39.45
CA MET A 1 -24.94 16.43 -38.33
C MET A 1 -23.85 16.17 -37.31
N SER A 2 -23.89 16.88 -36.17
CA SER A 2 -22.93 16.74 -35.09
C SER A 2 -23.07 15.33 -34.50
N GLY A 3 -22.05 14.50 -34.69
CA GLY A 3 -22.03 13.12 -34.21
C GLY A 3 -21.69 13.09 -32.73
N SER A 4 -22.69 13.11 -31.85
CA SER A 4 -22.47 12.94 -30.42
C SER A 4 -22.01 11.51 -30.15
N GLN A 5 -20.76 11.32 -29.70
CA GLN A 5 -20.30 10.02 -29.21
C GLN A 5 -20.90 9.77 -27.82
N ILE A 6 -21.79 8.78 -27.71
CA ILE A 6 -22.29 8.27 -26.43
C ILE A 6 -21.34 7.18 -25.98
N ILE A 7 -20.54 7.44 -24.94
CA ILE A 7 -19.80 6.37 -24.27
C ILE A 7 -20.79 5.66 -23.34
N VAL A 8 -21.26 4.49 -23.76
CA VAL A 8 -21.99 3.57 -22.89
C VAL A 8 -20.96 2.64 -22.24
N SER A 9 -20.47 3.02 -21.07
CA SER A 9 -19.75 2.06 -20.23
C SER A 9 -20.76 1.39 -19.30
N THR A 10 -20.91 0.08 -19.46
CA THR A 10 -21.57 -0.72 -18.43
C THR A 10 -20.52 -0.92 -17.34
N ILE A 11 -20.84 -0.57 -16.09
CA ILE A 11 -19.97 -0.81 -14.91
C ILE A 11 -19.80 -2.32 -14.63
N TYR A 12 -20.40 -3.18 -15.46
CA TYR A 12 -20.14 -4.60 -15.55
C TYR A 12 -19.32 -4.84 -16.83
N GLN A 13 -18.00 -4.95 -16.70
CA GLN A 13 -17.23 -5.59 -17.76
C GLN A 13 -17.59 -7.09 -17.73
N SER A 14 -18.42 -7.52 -18.67
CA SER A 14 -18.65 -8.94 -18.92
C SER A 14 -17.33 -9.56 -19.37
N PHE A 15 -16.66 -10.29 -18.47
CA PHE A 15 -15.59 -11.20 -18.88
C PHE A 15 -16.25 -12.33 -19.67
N THR A 16 -16.04 -12.35 -20.98
CA THR A 16 -16.34 -13.54 -21.79
C THR A 16 -15.42 -14.67 -21.32
N PRO A 17 -15.96 -15.83 -20.92
CA PRO A 17 -15.13 -16.96 -20.52
C PRO A 17 -14.51 -17.58 -21.77
N GLU A 18 -13.20 -17.44 -21.96
CA GLU A 18 -12.41 -18.27 -22.90
C GLU A 18 -12.20 -19.71 -22.37
N PHE A 19 -12.79 -20.07 -21.23
CA PHE A 19 -12.73 -21.41 -20.66
C PHE A 19 -14.15 -21.93 -20.36
N PRO A 20 -14.63 -22.96 -21.08
CA PRO A 20 -15.94 -23.56 -20.83
C PRO A 20 -15.86 -24.38 -19.53
N GLY A 21 -16.38 -23.84 -18.43
CA GLY A 21 -16.46 -24.60 -17.17
C GLY A 21 -16.67 -23.82 -15.88
N LEU A 22 -16.51 -22.48 -15.86
CA LEU A 22 -16.71 -21.70 -14.64
C LEU A 22 -17.72 -20.56 -14.88
N ASN A 23 -18.99 -20.82 -14.56
CA ASN A 23 -20.07 -19.82 -14.56
C ASN A 23 -19.95 -18.87 -13.35
N ALA A 24 -18.81 -18.21 -13.20
CA ALA A 24 -18.61 -17.18 -12.19
C ALA A 24 -18.22 -15.88 -12.90
N ILE A 25 -19.23 -15.17 -13.42
CA ILE A 25 -19.08 -13.75 -13.80
C ILE A 25 -18.85 -12.99 -12.48
N ARG A 26 -17.59 -12.87 -12.05
CA ARG A 26 -17.26 -12.04 -10.89
C ARG A 26 -17.35 -10.59 -11.34
N ALA A 27 -18.46 -9.94 -11.02
CA ALA A 27 -18.64 -8.51 -11.28
C ALA A 27 -17.55 -7.72 -10.54
N LYS A 28 -16.57 -7.21 -11.29
CA LYS A 28 -15.58 -6.29 -10.75
C LYS A 28 -16.27 -4.94 -10.57
N LYS A 29 -16.43 -4.50 -9.32
CA LYS A 29 -16.93 -3.16 -9.02
C LYS A 29 -15.87 -2.16 -9.48
N HIS A 30 -16.21 -1.28 -10.43
CA HIS A 30 -15.36 -0.14 -10.73
C HIS A 30 -15.39 0.85 -9.58
N THR A 31 -14.23 1.42 -9.27
CA THR A 31 -14.09 2.51 -8.33
C THR A 31 -14.66 3.79 -8.95
N LEU A 32 -14.87 4.83 -8.14
CA LEU A 32 -15.45 6.08 -8.63
C LEU A 32 -14.51 6.82 -9.60
N ASP A 33 -13.21 6.75 -9.34
CA ASP A 33 -12.13 7.30 -10.18
C ASP A 33 -12.11 6.66 -11.58
N ASP A 34 -12.29 5.34 -11.69
CA ASP A 34 -12.46 4.66 -12.98
C ASP A 34 -13.62 5.26 -13.78
N VAL A 35 -14.77 5.50 -13.13
CA VAL A 35 -15.97 6.07 -13.76
C VAL A 35 -15.73 7.51 -14.19
N LEU A 36 -15.10 8.32 -13.33
CA LEU A 36 -14.79 9.71 -13.66
C LEU A 36 -13.77 9.79 -14.80
N GLN A 37 -12.79 8.88 -14.84
CA GLN A 37 -11.82 8.79 -15.93
C GLN A 37 -12.46 8.33 -17.24
N MET A 38 -13.42 7.39 -17.20
CA MET A 38 -14.21 6.99 -18.36
C MET A 38 -15.06 8.15 -18.90
N MET A 39 -15.69 8.90 -18.01
CA MET A 39 -16.46 10.10 -18.38
C MET A 39 -15.57 11.21 -18.94
N GLY A 40 -14.38 11.41 -18.38
CA GLY A 40 -13.42 12.42 -18.86
C GLY A 40 -12.93 12.19 -20.30
N ARG A 41 -13.16 10.99 -20.86
CA ARG A 41 -12.90 10.67 -22.27
C ARG A 41 -14.09 10.95 -23.19
N ALA A 42 -15.25 11.32 -22.64
CA ALA A 42 -16.46 11.61 -23.42
C ALA A 42 -16.40 13.04 -23.97
N GLY A 43 -16.04 13.15 -25.26
CA GLY A 43 -16.01 14.41 -26.00
C GLY A 43 -14.62 14.78 -26.51
N ARG A 44 -14.56 15.41 -27.68
CA ARG A 44 -13.30 15.88 -28.28
C ARG A 44 -13.27 17.41 -28.29
N PRO A 45 -12.31 18.05 -27.60
CA PRO A 45 -12.27 19.52 -27.47
C PRO A 45 -12.27 20.30 -28.79
N GLN A 46 -11.83 19.70 -29.90
CA GLN A 46 -11.73 20.35 -31.21
C GLN A 46 -12.87 20.01 -32.19
N PHE A 47 -13.67 18.98 -31.91
CA PHE A 47 -14.64 18.45 -32.88
C PHE A 47 -16.09 18.48 -32.39
N ASP A 48 -16.31 18.39 -31.08
CA ASP A 48 -17.63 18.30 -30.48
C ASP A 48 -17.92 19.54 -29.63
N ASN A 49 -19.12 20.12 -29.79
CA ASN A 49 -19.58 21.24 -28.95
C ASN A 49 -20.00 20.77 -27.55
N GLU A 50 -20.36 19.50 -27.39
CA GLU A 50 -20.78 18.89 -26.13
C GLU A 50 -20.36 17.41 -26.05
N GLY A 51 -19.91 16.98 -24.87
CA GLY A 51 -19.66 15.57 -24.54
C GLY A 51 -20.83 15.01 -23.73
N LYS A 52 -21.41 13.89 -24.14
CA LYS A 52 -22.50 13.21 -23.39
C LYS A 52 -22.01 11.86 -22.89
N ALA A 53 -22.08 11.67 -21.58
CA ALA A 53 -21.81 10.38 -20.94
C ALA A 53 -23.08 9.86 -20.26
N VAL A 54 -23.41 8.59 -20.49
CA VAL A 54 -24.56 7.93 -19.86
C VAL A 54 -24.04 6.82 -18.97
N VAL A 55 -24.17 7.01 -17.65
CA VAL A 55 -23.71 6.03 -16.65
C VAL A 55 -24.90 5.15 -16.24
N MET A 56 -24.82 3.86 -16.56
CA MET A 56 -25.84 2.88 -16.16
C MET A 56 -25.46 2.22 -14.83
N VAL A 57 -26.28 2.42 -13.80
CA VAL A 57 -26.04 1.90 -12.45
C VAL A 57 -27.32 1.26 -11.89
N GLN A 58 -27.17 0.30 -10.97
CA GLN A 58 -28.27 -0.18 -10.13
C GLN A 58 -28.91 0.98 -9.36
N ASP A 59 -30.24 0.95 -9.23
CA ASP A 59 -31.03 2.03 -8.63
C ASP A 59 -30.56 2.41 -7.21
N THR A 60 -30.17 1.42 -6.40
CA THR A 60 -29.60 1.62 -5.05
C THR A 60 -28.38 2.54 -5.01
N LYS A 61 -27.61 2.62 -6.11
CA LYS A 61 -26.39 3.43 -6.21
C LYS A 61 -26.58 4.70 -7.03
N LYS A 62 -27.74 4.91 -7.64
CA LYS A 62 -28.03 6.07 -8.47
C LYS A 62 -27.85 7.38 -7.69
N ALA A 63 -28.37 7.44 -6.47
CA ALA A 63 -28.23 8.61 -5.60
C ALA A 63 -26.77 8.89 -5.22
N PHE A 64 -25.99 7.83 -4.96
CA PHE A 64 -24.55 7.92 -4.69
C PHE A 64 -23.83 8.58 -5.87
N TYR A 65 -23.90 7.99 -7.07
CA TYR A 65 -23.19 8.55 -8.24
C TYR A 65 -23.70 9.94 -8.61
N LYS A 66 -25.00 10.22 -8.51
CA LYS A 66 -25.54 11.56 -8.78
C LYS A 66 -24.88 12.61 -7.88
N ARG A 67 -24.79 12.36 -6.56
CA ARG A 67 -24.16 13.30 -5.64
C ARG A 67 -22.69 13.53 -5.97
N PHE A 68 -21.93 12.46 -6.20
CA PHE A 68 -20.48 12.55 -6.46
C PHE A 68 -20.09 13.08 -7.84
N LEU A 69 -21.00 13.12 -8.81
CA LEU A 69 -20.73 13.73 -10.11
C LEU A 69 -20.91 15.26 -10.10
N TYR A 70 -21.70 15.80 -9.18
CA TYR A 70 -21.96 17.24 -9.08
C TYR A 70 -21.25 17.91 -7.89
N GLU A 71 -20.92 17.16 -6.84
CA GLU A 71 -20.16 17.65 -5.68
C GLU A 71 -18.71 17.12 -5.71
N PRO A 72 -17.70 17.93 -5.34
CA PRO A 72 -16.31 17.48 -5.25
C PRO A 72 -16.13 16.40 -4.16
N PHE A 73 -15.25 15.44 -4.43
CA PHE A 73 -15.04 14.29 -3.54
C PHE A 73 -14.21 14.65 -2.30
N PRO A 74 -14.67 14.32 -1.08
CA PRO A 74 -13.85 14.45 0.12
C PRO A 74 -12.78 13.35 0.14
N VAL A 75 -11.52 13.75 -0.08
CA VAL A 75 -10.38 12.83 0.01
C VAL A 75 -9.90 12.72 1.45
N GLU A 76 -9.83 11.49 1.96
CA GLU A 76 -9.28 11.16 3.28
C GLU A 76 -7.98 10.38 3.16
N SER A 77 -7.18 10.42 4.21
CA SER A 77 -5.89 9.70 4.24
C SER A 77 -6.07 8.28 4.76
N CYS A 78 -5.38 7.32 4.13
CA CYS A 78 -5.30 5.93 4.58
C CYS A 78 -3.95 5.61 5.26
N LEU A 79 -3.15 6.64 5.56
CA LEU A 79 -1.80 6.50 6.11
C LEU A 79 -1.74 5.63 7.38
N PRO A 80 -2.67 5.73 8.36
CA PRO A 80 -2.59 4.92 9.57
C PRO A 80 -2.53 3.41 9.33
N GLN A 81 -3.09 2.92 8.22
CA GLN A 81 -3.09 1.48 7.89
C GLN A 81 -1.73 0.99 7.37
N VAL A 82 -0.92 1.88 6.78
CA VAL A 82 0.37 1.58 6.15
C VAL A 82 1.53 2.24 6.92
N LEU A 83 1.23 2.82 8.09
CA LEU A 83 2.16 3.66 8.84
C LEU A 83 3.43 2.89 9.26
N ALA A 84 3.30 1.62 9.65
CA ALA A 84 4.44 0.79 10.03
C ALA A 84 5.46 0.66 8.89
N ASP A 85 5.01 0.43 7.65
CA ASP A 85 5.91 0.32 6.49
C ASP A 85 6.58 1.66 6.17
N TYR A 86 5.83 2.76 6.32
CA TYR A 86 6.37 4.11 6.14
C TYR A 86 7.44 4.45 7.19
N LEU A 87 7.15 4.21 8.47
CA LEU A 87 8.10 4.46 9.56
C LEU A 87 9.36 3.60 9.43
N ASN A 88 9.23 2.33 9.04
CA ASN A 88 10.39 1.47 8.81
C ASN A 88 11.33 2.03 7.73
N ALA A 89 10.79 2.61 6.65
CA ALA A 89 11.60 3.23 5.61
C ALA A 89 12.36 4.47 6.12
N GLU A 90 11.70 5.32 6.90
CA GLU A 90 12.31 6.52 7.48
C GLU A 90 13.37 6.19 8.54
N ILE A 91 13.13 5.15 9.36
CA ILE A 91 14.10 4.65 10.36
C ILE A 91 15.32 4.02 9.65
N ALA A 92 15.10 3.23 8.59
CA ALA A 92 16.18 2.64 7.81
C ALA A 92 17.04 3.68 7.08
N THR A 93 16.45 4.81 6.68
CA THR A 93 17.15 5.95 6.06
C THR A 93 17.90 6.79 7.09
N GLY A 94 17.52 6.70 8.37
CA GLY A 94 18.09 7.50 9.46
C GLY A 94 17.42 8.86 9.65
N SER A 95 16.33 9.14 8.93
CA SER A 95 15.51 10.37 9.11
C SER A 95 14.80 10.37 10.47
N VAL A 96 14.37 9.20 10.93
CA VAL A 96 13.67 9.00 12.19
C VAL A 96 14.52 8.11 13.10
N ALA A 97 15.06 8.69 14.17
CA ALA A 97 15.89 7.98 15.15
C ALA A 97 15.22 7.84 16.53
N SER A 98 14.10 8.53 16.77
CA SER A 98 13.39 8.53 18.05
C SER A 98 11.88 8.56 17.87
N MET A 99 11.15 8.21 18.95
CA MET A 99 9.68 8.30 18.98
C MET A 99 9.19 9.73 18.71
N GLN A 100 9.90 10.73 19.22
CA GLN A 100 9.57 12.14 19.00
C GLN A 100 9.73 12.54 17.53
N SER A 101 10.83 12.10 16.88
CA SER A 101 11.06 12.31 15.46
C SER A 101 9.98 11.62 14.60
N ALA A 102 9.46 10.46 15.03
CA ALA A 102 8.38 9.78 14.34
C ALA A 102 7.06 10.58 14.40
N LEU A 103 6.75 11.19 15.55
CA LEU A 103 5.61 12.08 15.70
C LEU A 103 5.74 13.30 14.79
N GLU A 104 6.91 13.96 14.79
CA GLU A 104 7.20 15.09 13.92
C GLU A 104 7.03 14.71 12.44
N CYS A 105 7.53 13.55 12.02
CA CYS A 105 7.36 13.03 10.67
C CYS A 105 5.88 12.98 10.25
N ILE A 106 4.99 12.51 11.14
CA ILE A 106 3.55 12.44 10.85
C ILE A 106 2.91 13.83 10.73
N THR A 107 3.37 14.83 11.48
CA THR A 107 2.82 16.19 11.39
C THR A 107 2.98 16.82 10.00
N TRP A 108 4.00 16.38 9.23
CA TRP A 108 4.23 16.84 7.86
C TRP A 108 3.32 16.18 6.81
N THR A 109 2.56 15.15 7.19
CA THR A 109 1.76 14.36 6.25
C THR A 109 0.37 14.94 6.01
N PHE A 110 -0.27 14.51 4.90
CA PHE A 110 -1.67 14.84 4.61
C PHE A 110 -2.64 14.33 5.69
N PHE A 111 -2.29 13.25 6.38
CA PHE A 111 -3.09 12.68 7.47
C PHE A 111 -3.29 13.68 8.61
N PHE A 112 -2.22 14.34 9.07
CA PHE A 112 -2.33 15.33 10.15
C PHE A 112 -3.28 16.48 9.78
N ARG A 113 -3.21 16.97 8.53
CA ARG A 113 -4.11 18.02 8.04
C ARG A 113 -5.58 17.57 8.04
N ARG A 114 -5.85 16.32 7.68
CA ARG A 114 -7.23 15.77 7.65
C ARG A 114 -7.75 15.42 9.04
N LEU A 115 -6.88 14.99 9.94
CA LEU A 115 -7.24 14.69 11.33
C LEU A 115 -7.89 15.90 12.02
N MET A 116 -7.35 17.10 11.79
CA MET A 116 -7.90 18.35 12.33
C MET A 116 -9.22 18.79 11.69
N MET A 117 -9.50 18.36 10.45
CA MET A 117 -10.69 18.75 9.69
C MET A 117 -11.86 17.78 9.88
N ASN A 118 -11.58 16.48 10.04
CA ASN A 118 -12.58 15.43 10.19
C ASN A 118 -12.11 14.34 11.17
N PRO A 119 -12.11 14.64 12.49
CA PRO A 119 -11.60 13.74 13.53
C PRO A 119 -12.41 12.43 13.64
N ASN A 120 -13.73 12.52 13.45
CA ASN A 120 -14.66 11.40 13.55
C ASN A 120 -14.32 10.26 12.58
N TYR A 121 -13.78 10.58 11.40
CA TYR A 121 -13.35 9.57 10.43
C TYR A 121 -12.21 8.70 10.96
N TYR A 122 -11.35 9.25 11.82
CA TYR A 122 -10.21 8.57 12.42
C TYR A 122 -10.53 8.04 13.83
N HIS A 123 -11.81 7.96 14.21
CA HIS A 123 -12.27 7.53 15.53
C HIS A 123 -11.78 8.40 16.70
N LEU A 124 -11.54 9.69 16.43
CA LEU A 124 -11.17 10.67 17.45
C LEU A 124 -12.42 11.46 17.85
N GLU A 125 -12.85 11.34 19.11
CA GLU A 125 -14.07 12.01 19.62
C GLU A 125 -13.83 13.47 20.01
N GLU A 126 -12.61 13.82 20.45
CA GLU A 126 -12.25 15.15 20.95
C GLU A 126 -11.10 15.77 20.15
N THR A 127 -11.29 17.00 19.64
CA THR A 127 -10.27 17.76 18.90
C THR A 127 -9.36 18.63 19.78
N ASN A 128 -9.30 18.35 21.09
CA ASN A 128 -8.38 19.05 21.99
C ASN A 128 -6.93 18.75 21.58
N ALA A 129 -6.03 19.72 21.68
CA ALA A 129 -4.61 19.54 21.31
C ALA A 129 -3.97 18.37 22.05
N ASP A 130 -4.28 18.21 23.35
CA ASP A 130 -3.81 17.09 24.16
C ASP A 130 -4.39 15.73 23.71
N ALA A 131 -5.64 15.71 23.24
CA ALA A 131 -6.28 14.51 22.74
C ALA A 131 -5.67 14.06 21.40
N VAL A 132 -5.40 15.01 20.50
CA VAL A 132 -4.71 14.75 19.23
C VAL A 132 -3.30 14.20 19.47
N ASN A 133 -2.53 14.81 20.36
CA ASN A 133 -1.18 14.34 20.69
C ASN A 133 -1.21 12.92 21.28
N ARG A 134 -2.15 12.63 22.18
CA ARG A 134 -2.31 11.29 22.76
C ARG A 134 -2.62 10.25 21.69
N TYR A 135 -3.55 10.57 20.78
CA TYR A 135 -3.92 9.70 19.68
C TYR A 135 -2.75 9.45 18.71
N LEU A 136 -2.01 10.49 18.34
CA LEU A 136 -0.83 10.34 17.49
C LEU A 136 0.23 9.46 18.15
N SER A 137 0.49 9.66 19.45
CA SER A 137 1.40 8.82 20.22
C SER A 137 0.96 7.37 20.26
N GLU A 138 -0.34 7.09 20.42
CA GLU A 138 -0.89 5.73 20.40
C GLU A 138 -0.72 5.08 19.01
N VAL A 139 -1.02 5.81 17.94
CA VAL A 139 -0.89 5.33 16.55
C VAL A 139 0.57 5.03 16.21
N VAL A 140 1.51 5.91 16.56
CA VAL A 140 2.95 5.67 16.35
C VAL A 140 3.43 4.50 17.19
N SER A 141 3.07 4.46 18.47
CA SER A 141 3.49 3.38 19.37
C SER A 141 2.99 2.02 18.87
N GLY A 142 1.73 1.94 18.42
CA GLY A 142 1.18 0.72 17.81
C GLY A 142 1.92 0.29 16.54
N ALA A 143 2.31 1.26 15.69
CA ALA A 143 3.10 0.98 14.49
C ALA A 143 4.51 0.50 14.82
N VAL A 144 5.20 1.14 15.77
CA VAL A 144 6.54 0.75 16.23
C VAL A 144 6.51 -0.62 16.90
N ASN A 145 5.51 -0.90 17.73
CA ASN A 145 5.33 -2.22 18.34
C ASN A 145 5.16 -3.31 17.26
N SER A 146 4.35 -3.04 16.24
CA SER A 146 4.21 -3.95 15.09
C SER A 146 5.53 -4.20 14.35
N LEU A 147 6.44 -3.21 14.30
CA LEU A 147 7.76 -3.36 13.69
C LEU A 147 8.73 -4.16 14.57
N ILE A 148 8.66 -3.98 15.89
CA ILE A 148 9.45 -4.74 16.85
C ILE A 148 9.03 -6.22 16.83
N GLU A 149 7.72 -6.50 16.81
CA GLU A 149 7.17 -7.86 16.70
C GLU A 149 7.67 -8.62 15.46
N ASN A 150 7.84 -7.91 14.33
CA ASN A 150 8.34 -8.49 13.08
C ASN A 150 9.88 -8.43 12.95
N SER A 151 10.59 -8.06 14.02
CA SER A 151 12.05 -7.92 14.07
C SER A 151 12.61 -6.99 12.98
N CYS A 152 11.89 -5.91 12.65
CA CYS A 152 12.34 -4.89 11.69
C CYS A 152 13.06 -3.73 12.39
N VAL A 153 12.64 -3.38 13.60
CA VAL A 153 13.22 -2.31 14.42
C VAL A 153 13.55 -2.85 15.80
N GLU A 154 14.67 -2.42 16.36
CA GLU A 154 15.08 -2.71 17.73
C GLU A 154 15.24 -1.40 18.50
N GLN A 155 15.01 -1.44 19.81
CA GLN A 155 15.31 -0.33 20.71
C GLN A 155 16.74 -0.48 21.23
N ASP A 156 17.43 0.63 21.39
CA ASP A 156 18.78 0.63 21.95
C ASP A 156 18.74 0.12 23.41
N PRO A 157 19.61 -0.84 23.81
CA PRO A 157 19.70 -1.30 25.19
C PRO A 157 20.12 -0.21 26.19
N GLU A 158 20.81 0.85 25.74
CA GLU A 158 21.23 1.97 26.60
C GLU A 158 20.17 3.06 26.71
N ASP A 159 19.42 3.32 25.63
CA ASP A 159 18.33 4.29 25.59
C ASP A 159 17.09 3.74 24.86
N PRO A 160 16.02 3.36 25.60
CA PRO A 160 14.81 2.80 24.99
C PRO A 160 14.05 3.79 24.10
N LEU A 161 14.40 5.07 24.11
CA LEU A 161 13.82 6.09 23.25
C LEU A 161 14.43 6.10 21.84
N VAL A 162 15.59 5.49 21.66
CA VAL A 162 16.31 5.42 20.39
C VAL A 162 15.88 4.18 19.62
N LEU A 163 15.50 4.38 18.36
CA LEU A 163 15.07 3.34 17.44
C LEU A 163 16.19 3.04 16.45
N LEU A 164 16.62 1.79 16.40
CA LEU A 164 17.67 1.31 15.49
C LEU A 164 17.08 0.38 14.44
N PRO A 165 17.38 0.58 13.14
CA PRO A 165 16.96 -0.34 12.10
C PRO A 165 17.79 -1.62 12.14
N THR A 166 17.11 -2.77 12.18
CA THR A 166 17.74 -4.09 12.03
C THR A 166 18.15 -4.34 10.57
N SER A 167 18.91 -5.41 10.32
CA SER A 167 19.19 -5.89 8.96
C SER A 167 17.91 -6.19 8.17
N ASN A 168 16.90 -6.75 8.84
CA ASN A 168 15.58 -7.04 8.27
C ASN A 168 14.81 -5.76 7.93
N GLY A 169 14.84 -4.75 8.79
CA GLY A 169 14.21 -3.44 8.53
C GLY A 169 14.82 -2.73 7.32
N ARG A 170 16.16 -2.76 7.19
CA ARG A 170 16.88 -2.24 6.02
C ARG A 170 16.50 -2.99 4.75
N LEU A 171 16.35 -4.32 4.84
CA LEU A 171 15.94 -5.16 3.72
C LEU A 171 14.52 -4.83 3.26
N ALA A 172 13.59 -4.61 4.19
CA ALA A 172 12.22 -4.17 3.88
C ALA A 172 12.20 -2.85 3.12
N SER A 173 12.95 -1.87 3.61
CA SER A 173 13.05 -0.55 2.99
C SER A 173 13.65 -0.65 1.58
N PHE A 174 14.75 -1.39 1.42
CA PHE A 174 15.44 -1.52 0.14
C PHE A 174 14.59 -2.19 -0.96
N TYR A 175 13.82 -3.23 -0.59
CA TYR A 175 12.99 -3.98 -1.53
C TYR A 175 11.52 -3.55 -1.54
N TYR A 176 11.15 -2.50 -0.82
CA TYR A 176 9.76 -2.03 -0.66
C TYR A 176 8.81 -3.17 -0.25
N LEU A 177 9.26 -3.99 0.71
CA LEU A 177 8.47 -5.10 1.26
C LEU A 177 7.75 -4.63 2.52
N SER A 178 6.53 -5.16 2.72
CA SER A 178 5.80 -4.92 3.96
C SER A 178 6.47 -5.64 5.14
N HIS A 179 6.51 -5.00 6.31
CA HIS A 179 7.04 -5.55 7.57
C HIS A 179 6.44 -6.93 7.90
N LYS A 180 5.15 -7.13 7.61
CA LYS A 180 4.45 -8.42 7.81
C LYS A 180 5.03 -9.54 6.95
N THR A 181 5.40 -9.22 5.71
CA THR A 181 6.02 -10.20 4.80
C THR A 181 7.39 -10.63 5.32
N ILE A 182 8.17 -9.69 5.88
CA ILE A 182 9.45 -10.02 6.48
C ILE A 182 9.29 -10.83 7.75
N GLY A 183 8.33 -10.50 8.62
CA GLY A 183 8.02 -11.32 9.79
C GLY A 183 7.68 -12.76 9.41
N LEU A 184 6.89 -12.95 8.34
CA LEU A 184 6.63 -14.29 7.79
C LEU A 184 7.90 -14.97 7.30
N PHE A 185 8.78 -14.27 6.60
CA PHE A 185 10.04 -14.84 6.12
C PHE A 185 10.97 -15.24 7.26
N THR A 186 11.12 -14.40 8.28
CA THR A 186 11.95 -14.69 9.47
C THR A 186 11.40 -15.89 10.24
N ALA A 187 10.08 -16.06 10.32
CA ALA A 187 9.45 -17.18 11.02
C ALA A 187 9.48 -18.51 10.24
N THR A 188 9.51 -18.45 8.90
CA THR A 188 9.34 -19.65 8.04
C THR A 188 10.63 -20.14 7.40
N ILE A 189 11.60 -19.25 7.15
CA ILE A 189 12.84 -19.60 6.46
C ILE A 189 13.83 -20.20 7.47
N THR A 190 14.10 -21.50 7.33
CA THR A 190 15.20 -22.18 8.01
C THR A 190 16.26 -22.64 7.00
N ALA A 191 17.46 -22.97 7.49
CA ALA A 191 18.59 -23.41 6.66
C ALA A 191 18.34 -24.70 5.85
N THR A 192 17.26 -25.44 6.14
CA THR A 192 16.90 -26.70 5.48
C THR A 192 15.77 -26.53 4.45
N THR A 193 15.34 -25.30 4.16
CA THR A 193 14.21 -25.04 3.28
C THR A 193 14.49 -25.42 1.82
N THR A 194 13.54 -26.11 1.21
CA THR A 194 13.62 -26.52 -0.20
C THR A 194 12.99 -25.46 -1.12
N ILE A 195 13.40 -25.45 -2.39
CA ILE A 195 12.85 -24.52 -3.42
C ILE A 195 11.30 -24.54 -3.49
N PRO A 196 10.59 -25.68 -3.48
CA PRO A 196 9.13 -25.67 -3.52
C PRO A 196 8.48 -25.04 -2.27
N GLU A 197 9.06 -25.25 -1.08
CA GLU A 197 8.58 -24.64 0.16
C GLU A 197 8.78 -23.13 0.15
N LEU A 198 9.93 -22.66 -0.33
CA LEU A 198 10.20 -21.25 -0.52
C LEU A 198 9.19 -20.61 -1.50
N LEU A 199 8.88 -21.28 -2.61
CA LEU A 199 7.88 -20.81 -3.56
C LEU A 199 6.48 -20.71 -2.91
N ALA A 200 6.15 -21.68 -2.05
CA ALA A 200 4.90 -21.67 -1.28
C ALA A 200 4.87 -20.49 -0.30
N ILE A 201 5.93 -20.23 0.46
CA ILE A 201 6.04 -19.11 1.39
C ILE A 201 5.85 -17.77 0.66
N VAL A 202 6.52 -17.59 -0.48
CA VAL A 202 6.39 -16.38 -1.31
C VAL A 202 4.97 -16.23 -1.85
N SER A 203 4.34 -17.32 -2.28
CA SER A 203 2.95 -17.27 -2.79
C SER A 203 1.94 -16.84 -1.72
N VAL A 204 2.22 -17.15 -0.45
CA VAL A 204 1.41 -16.76 0.71
C VAL A 204 1.67 -15.31 1.13
N SER A 205 2.83 -14.76 0.79
CA SER A 205 3.19 -13.39 1.19
C SER A 205 2.17 -12.35 0.69
N LEU A 206 1.93 -11.33 1.52
CA LEU A 206 0.84 -10.35 1.36
C LEU A 206 0.89 -9.60 0.02
N THR A 207 2.09 -9.49 -0.58
CA THR A 207 2.32 -8.80 -1.86
C THR A 207 1.69 -9.52 -3.05
N VAL A 208 1.43 -10.83 -2.94
CA VAL A 208 0.82 -11.63 -4.00
C VAL A 208 -0.71 -11.61 -3.92
N SER A 209 -1.29 -11.23 -2.77
CA SER A 209 -2.76 -11.17 -2.58
C SER A 209 -3.44 -10.12 -3.46
N SER A 210 -2.73 -9.03 -3.81
CA SER A 210 -3.20 -8.01 -4.76
C SER A 210 -2.88 -8.37 -6.22
N CYS A 211 -2.06 -9.40 -6.45
CA CYS A 211 -1.76 -9.90 -7.78
C CYS A 211 -2.95 -10.71 -8.31
N LEU A 212 -3.80 -10.07 -9.11
CA LEU A 212 -4.68 -10.81 -10.00
C LEU A 212 -3.79 -11.73 -10.87
N ILE A 213 -4.12 -13.02 -10.90
CA ILE A 213 -3.38 -14.16 -11.52
C ILE A 213 -2.86 -13.89 -12.95
N ARG A 214 -3.34 -12.84 -13.62
CA ARG A 214 -2.91 -12.40 -14.95
C ARG A 214 -1.50 -11.76 -14.99
N THR A 215 -0.97 -11.26 -13.88
CA THR A 215 0.30 -10.48 -13.84
C THR A 215 1.43 -11.20 -13.08
N ALA A 216 1.44 -12.53 -13.06
CA ALA A 216 2.43 -13.34 -12.34
C ALA A 216 3.88 -13.20 -12.86
N ARG A 217 4.10 -12.61 -14.05
CA ARG A 217 5.44 -12.47 -14.65
C ARG A 217 6.36 -11.44 -14.00
N LYS A 218 5.84 -10.41 -13.32
CA LYS A 218 6.67 -9.34 -12.73
C LYS A 218 7.25 -9.68 -11.37
N ILE A 219 6.54 -10.47 -10.56
CA ILE A 219 7.00 -10.89 -9.22
C ILE A 219 8.20 -11.83 -9.30
N LEU A 220 8.27 -12.65 -10.36
CA LEU A 220 9.42 -13.52 -10.62
C LEU A 220 10.74 -12.73 -10.74
N LEU A 221 10.71 -11.49 -11.25
CA LEU A 221 11.91 -10.66 -11.41
C LEU A 221 12.46 -10.14 -10.07
N ILE A 222 11.55 -9.80 -9.13
CA ILE A 222 11.92 -9.37 -7.78
C ILE A 222 12.55 -10.54 -7.00
N LEU A 223 12.03 -11.75 -7.21
CA LEU A 223 12.56 -12.99 -6.62
C LEU A 223 13.97 -13.32 -7.12
N VAL A 224 14.25 -13.15 -8.42
CA VAL A 224 15.61 -13.35 -8.96
C VAL A 224 16.59 -12.34 -8.37
N CYS A 225 16.18 -11.08 -8.17
CA CYS A 225 17.04 -10.05 -7.58
C CYS A 225 17.34 -10.26 -6.08
N PHE A 226 16.38 -10.80 -5.31
CA PHE A 226 16.58 -11.13 -3.90
C PHE A 226 17.56 -12.31 -3.73
N PHE A 227 17.45 -13.33 -4.59
CA PHE A 227 18.33 -14.51 -4.54
C PHE A 227 19.73 -14.28 -5.12
N TYR A 228 19.88 -13.50 -6.20
CA TYR A 228 21.21 -13.22 -6.77
C TYR A 228 22.09 -12.36 -5.85
N ASN A 229 21.51 -11.46 -5.06
CA ASN A 229 22.29 -10.63 -4.12
C ASN A 229 22.66 -11.37 -2.83
N CYS A 230 21.78 -12.21 -2.27
CA CYS A 230 22.12 -13.01 -1.08
C CYS A 230 23.23 -14.02 -1.34
N ALA A 231 23.33 -14.61 -2.54
CA ALA A 231 24.42 -15.53 -2.89
C ALA A 231 25.78 -14.81 -3.10
N CYS A 232 25.78 -13.58 -3.63
CA CYS A 232 27.01 -12.81 -3.88
C CYS A 232 27.53 -12.07 -2.64
N LEU A 233 26.67 -11.65 -1.70
CA LEU A 233 27.13 -10.97 -0.48
C LEU A 233 27.80 -11.93 0.51
N TRP A 234 27.41 -13.20 0.53
CA TRP A 234 28.00 -14.19 1.43
C TRP A 234 29.35 -14.75 0.92
N SER A 235 29.59 -14.71 -0.39
CA SER A 235 30.87 -15.12 -0.98
C SER A 235 31.92 -14.00 -0.99
N ASN A 236 31.53 -12.72 -0.97
CA ASN A 236 32.47 -11.60 -0.97
C ASN A 236 32.84 -11.05 0.43
N LEU A 237 32.18 -11.48 1.51
CA LEU A 237 32.57 -11.09 2.87
C LEU A 237 33.79 -11.86 3.41
N CYS A 238 34.29 -12.90 2.72
CA CYS A 238 35.46 -13.69 3.13
C CYS A 238 36.80 -13.25 2.50
N VAL A 239 36.85 -12.26 1.60
CA VAL A 239 38.10 -11.87 0.90
C VAL A 239 38.58 -10.44 1.21
N PHE A 240 37.79 -9.57 1.83
CA PHE A 240 38.23 -8.21 2.20
C PHE A 240 38.44 -8.03 3.71
N ARG A 241 39.35 -8.83 4.27
CA ARG A 241 40.01 -8.50 5.55
C ARG A 241 41.49 -8.84 5.45
N SER A 242 42.25 -8.05 4.68
CA SER A 242 43.71 -7.87 4.78
C SER A 242 44.21 -6.92 3.68
N SER A 243 44.19 -5.60 3.92
CA SER A 243 45.22 -4.62 3.52
C SER A 243 44.67 -3.18 3.58
N LEU A 244 45.35 -2.35 4.39
CA LEU A 244 45.15 -0.92 4.70
C LEU A 244 44.08 -0.60 5.75
#